data_AF-A0A2D5JKF2-F1
#
_entry.id   AF-A0A2D5JKF2-F1
#
_cell.length_a   1.000
_cell.length_b   1.000
_cell.length_c   1.000
_cell.angle_alpha   90.00
_cell.angle_beta   90.00
_cell.angle_gamma   90.00
#
_symmetry.space_group_name_H-M   'P 1'
#
loop_
_entity.id
_entity.type
_entity.pdbx_description
1 polymer ?
#
loop_
_entity_poly.entity_id
_entity_poly.type
_entity_poly.pdbx_seq_one_letter_code
_entity_poly.pdbx_strand_id
1 'polypeptide(L)'
;EAKWLTKAIEKRNDTMIKVGSEIVKRQKLFLQKGTQYIKPMVLKDIAEAVGMHESTISRVTTGSLIQTPQGTLELKAFFSVGLQQDNDDGATSAASIKFKIKKLIEVEKLSNPVSDDAIVEILAKEGIVLARRTVAKYRKMENIPSSFARKRRNVIAGVV
;
A
#
# COMPACT_ATOMS: atom_id res chain seq x y z
N GLU A 1 -17.10 -40.06 -14.04
CA GLU A 1 -16.78 -38.64 -14.32
C GLU A 1 -16.41 -37.81 -13.09
N ALA A 2 -16.85 -38.08 -11.85
CA ALA A 2 -16.54 -37.23 -10.68
C ALA A 2 -15.05 -37.06 -10.29
N LYS A 3 -14.14 -37.96 -10.71
CA LYS A 3 -12.72 -37.96 -10.27
C LYS A 3 -11.91 -36.74 -10.75
N TRP A 4 -12.24 -36.16 -11.91
CA TRP A 4 -11.51 -34.99 -12.41
C TRP A 4 -11.86 -33.73 -11.60
N LEU A 5 -13.13 -33.62 -11.17
CA LEU A 5 -13.60 -32.50 -10.37
C LEU A 5 -12.96 -32.51 -8.98
N THR A 6 -12.91 -33.68 -8.33
CA THR A 6 -12.23 -33.83 -7.03
C THR A 6 -10.77 -33.41 -7.10
N LYS A 7 -10.03 -33.90 -8.10
CA LYS A 7 -8.63 -33.52 -8.31
C LYS A 7 -8.45 -32.03 -8.60
N ALA A 8 -9.39 -31.41 -9.34
CA ALA A 8 -9.35 -29.99 -9.62
C ALA A 8 -9.57 -29.14 -8.35
N ILE A 9 -10.49 -29.57 -7.48
CA ILE A 9 -10.77 -28.92 -6.19
C ILE A 9 -9.57 -29.05 -5.26
N GLU A 10 -8.99 -30.24 -5.12
CA GLU A 10 -7.78 -30.48 -4.31
C GLU A 10 -6.64 -29.57 -4.78
N LYS A 11 -6.36 -29.56 -6.08
CA LYS A 11 -5.29 -28.72 -6.65
C LYS A 11 -5.54 -27.22 -6.42
N ARG A 12 -6.79 -26.77 -6.47
CA ARG A 12 -7.16 -25.39 -6.15
C ARG A 12 -6.90 -25.08 -4.67
N ASN A 13 -7.29 -25.97 -3.77
CA ASN A 13 -7.09 -25.80 -2.34
C ASN A 13 -5.59 -25.78 -1.98
N ASP A 14 -4.81 -26.70 -2.54
CA ASP A 14 -3.35 -26.73 -2.36
C ASP A 14 -2.68 -25.44 -2.83
N THR A 15 -3.11 -24.94 -3.99
CA THR A 15 -2.62 -23.68 -4.54
C THR A 15 -2.96 -22.52 -3.61
N MET A 16 -4.19 -22.46 -3.13
CA MET A 16 -4.65 -21.41 -2.22
C MET A 16 -3.87 -21.40 -0.90
N ILE A 17 -3.62 -22.57 -0.32
CA ILE A 17 -2.83 -22.71 0.91
C ILE A 17 -1.39 -22.28 0.69
N LYS A 18 -0.75 -22.71 -0.41
CA LYS A 18 0.64 -22.31 -0.72
C LYS A 18 0.78 -20.80 -0.89
N VAL A 19 -0.11 -20.19 -1.69
CA VAL A 19 -0.10 -18.74 -1.94
C VAL A 19 -0.43 -17.97 -0.66
N GLY A 20 -1.45 -18.38 0.09
CA GLY A 20 -1.83 -17.73 1.35
C GLY A 20 -0.72 -17.82 2.40
N SER A 21 -0.05 -18.96 2.52
CA SER A 21 1.05 -19.16 3.47
C SER A 21 2.25 -18.24 3.16
N GLU A 22 2.60 -18.10 1.89
CA GLU A 22 3.70 -17.22 1.47
C GLU A 22 3.35 -15.73 1.70
N ILE A 23 2.10 -15.33 1.45
CA ILE A 23 1.60 -13.99 1.76
C ILE A 23 1.71 -13.71 3.27
N VAL A 24 1.19 -14.62 4.10
CA VAL A 24 1.24 -14.49 5.57
C VAL A 24 2.68 -14.40 6.08
N LYS A 25 3.59 -15.21 5.54
CA LYS A 25 5.02 -15.20 5.90
C LYS A 25 5.68 -13.84 5.66
N ARG A 26 5.30 -13.15 4.59
CA ARG A 26 5.81 -11.82 4.24
C ARG A 26 5.10 -10.69 5.00
N GLN A 27 3.84 -10.90 5.41
CA GLN A 27 3.01 -9.94 6.15
C GLN A 27 3.06 -10.07 7.68
N LYS A 28 4.10 -10.72 8.25
CA LYS A 28 4.22 -10.91 9.71
C LYS A 28 4.06 -9.61 10.50
N LEU A 29 4.70 -8.52 10.05
CA LEU A 29 4.62 -7.23 10.72
C LEU A 29 3.22 -6.63 10.68
N PHE A 30 2.50 -6.76 9.56
CA PHE A 30 1.10 -6.36 9.44
C PHE A 30 0.20 -7.14 10.41
N LEU A 31 0.38 -8.46 10.49
CA LEU A 31 -0.43 -9.31 11.37
C LEU A 31 -0.22 -8.99 12.85
N GLN A 32 1.01 -8.61 13.24
CA GLN A 32 1.37 -8.32 14.63
C GLN A 32 1.09 -6.86 15.04
N LYS A 33 1.45 -5.89 14.19
CA LYS A 33 1.46 -4.46 14.55
C LYS A 33 0.34 -3.64 13.88
N GLY A 34 -0.42 -4.25 12.97
CA GLY A 34 -1.59 -3.64 12.34
C GLY A 34 -1.37 -3.09 10.92
N THR A 35 -2.43 -2.48 10.39
CA THR A 35 -2.56 -2.02 8.99
C THR A 35 -1.46 -1.08 8.50
N GLN A 36 -0.83 -0.34 9.41
CA GLN A 36 0.26 0.61 9.09
C GLN A 36 1.55 -0.09 8.64
N TYR A 37 1.73 -1.37 8.97
CA TYR A 37 2.92 -2.17 8.68
C TYR A 37 2.73 -3.12 7.49
N ILE A 38 1.76 -2.82 6.62
CA ILE A 38 1.55 -3.60 5.40
C ILE A 38 2.74 -3.43 4.45
N LYS A 39 3.41 -4.55 4.14
CA LYS A 39 4.54 -4.58 3.21
C LYS A 39 3.98 -4.77 1.81
N PRO A 40 4.09 -3.81 0.88
CA PRO A 40 3.62 -4.02 -0.48
C PRO A 40 4.44 -5.15 -1.13
N MET A 41 3.77 -6.03 -1.90
CA MET A 41 4.41 -7.15 -2.58
C MET A 41 4.09 -7.13 -4.06
N VAL A 42 4.98 -7.68 -4.88
CA VAL A 42 4.75 -7.86 -6.31
C VAL A 42 4.27 -9.29 -6.55
N LEU A 43 3.33 -9.46 -7.49
CA LEU A 43 2.83 -10.79 -7.87
C LEU A 43 3.96 -11.71 -8.37
N LYS A 44 4.94 -11.15 -9.09
CA LYS A 44 6.14 -11.83 -9.57
C LYS A 44 6.91 -12.52 -8.44
N ASP A 45 7.13 -11.84 -7.32
CA ASP A 45 7.92 -12.39 -6.21
C ASP A 45 7.24 -13.58 -5.53
N ILE A 46 5.89 -13.60 -5.51
CA ILE A 46 5.11 -14.74 -4.99
C ILE A 46 5.09 -15.88 -6.02
N ALA A 47 4.94 -15.54 -7.30
CA ALA A 47 4.95 -16.48 -8.41
C ALA A 47 6.26 -17.29 -8.44
N GLU A 48 7.41 -16.62 -8.28
CA GLU A 48 8.73 -17.27 -8.18
C GLU A 48 8.86 -18.15 -6.93
N ALA A 49 8.41 -17.69 -5.76
CA ALA A 49 8.50 -18.44 -4.51
C ALA A 49 7.65 -19.72 -4.49
N VAL A 50 6.48 -19.70 -5.15
CA VAL A 50 5.54 -20.83 -5.19
C VAL A 50 5.76 -21.69 -6.46
N GLY A 51 6.58 -21.25 -7.41
CA GLY A 51 6.84 -21.95 -8.67
C GLY A 51 5.63 -21.97 -9.60
N MET A 52 4.86 -20.87 -9.62
CA MET A 52 3.65 -20.74 -10.45
C MET A 52 3.73 -19.49 -11.33
N HIS A 53 2.88 -19.41 -12.36
CA HIS A 53 2.81 -18.20 -13.18
C HIS A 53 2.09 -17.06 -12.45
N GLU A 54 2.53 -15.84 -12.72
CA GLU A 54 1.91 -14.62 -12.19
C GLU A 54 0.40 -14.53 -12.47
N SER A 55 -0.01 -14.96 -13.66
CA SER A 55 -1.43 -15.02 -14.06
C SER A 55 -2.24 -15.98 -13.18
N THR A 56 -1.65 -17.07 -12.71
CA THR A 56 -2.27 -18.01 -11.76
C THR A 56 -2.44 -17.36 -10.40
N ILE A 57 -1.41 -16.67 -9.90
CA ILE A 57 -1.48 -15.96 -8.62
C ILE A 57 -2.53 -14.84 -8.66
N SER A 58 -2.57 -14.06 -9.74
CA SER A 58 -3.55 -12.98 -9.95
C SER A 58 -4.99 -13.51 -9.92
N ARG A 59 -5.24 -14.67 -10.55
CA ARG A 59 -6.56 -15.33 -10.53
C ARG A 59 -6.92 -15.87 -9.16
N VAL A 60 -5.97 -16.49 -8.45
CA VAL A 60 -6.22 -17.07 -7.12
C VAL A 60 -6.46 -15.99 -6.07
N THR A 61 -5.77 -14.85 -6.19
CA THR A 61 -5.88 -13.74 -5.22
C THR A 61 -7.12 -12.87 -5.43
N THR A 62 -7.65 -12.80 -6.65
CA THR A 62 -8.86 -12.04 -6.96
C THR A 62 -10.10 -12.77 -6.43
N GLY A 63 -10.87 -12.12 -5.56
CA GLY A 63 -12.07 -12.67 -4.95
C GLY A 63 -11.81 -13.63 -3.77
N SER A 64 -10.55 -13.91 -3.43
CA SER A 64 -10.20 -14.70 -2.25
C SER A 64 -9.99 -13.80 -1.04
N LEU A 65 -10.69 -14.12 0.04
CA LEU A 65 -10.64 -13.38 1.30
C LEU A 65 -9.80 -14.14 2.33
N ILE A 66 -9.08 -13.41 3.16
CA ILE A 66 -8.36 -13.93 4.31
C ILE A 66 -8.83 -13.23 5.57
N GLN A 67 -9.17 -14.02 6.58
CA GLN A 67 -9.45 -13.51 7.91
C GLN A 67 -8.13 -13.36 8.67
N THR A 68 -7.87 -12.15 9.16
CA THR A 68 -6.68 -11.82 9.95
C THR A 68 -7.09 -11.19 11.29
N PRO A 69 -6.19 -11.09 12.27
CA PRO A 69 -6.47 -10.36 13.52
C PRO A 69 -6.86 -8.90 13.30
N GLN A 70 -6.49 -8.32 12.14
CA GLN A 70 -6.78 -6.95 11.75
C GLN A 70 -8.09 -6.81 10.95
N GLY A 71 -8.82 -7.91 10.77
CA GLY A 71 -10.06 -7.99 9.99
C GLY A 71 -9.97 -8.88 8.76
N THR A 72 -11.08 -8.95 8.00
CA THR A 72 -11.16 -9.71 6.76
C THR A 72 -10.76 -8.83 5.58
N LEU A 73 -9.78 -9.29 4.80
CA LEU A 73 -9.23 -8.55 3.67
C LEU A 73 -9.16 -9.44 2.43
N GLU A 74 -9.26 -8.82 1.26
CA GLU A 74 -8.97 -9.52 0.00
C GLU A 74 -7.46 -9.76 -0.12
N LEU A 75 -7.05 -10.95 -0.56
CA LEU A 75 -5.63 -11.26 -0.78
C LEU A 75 -4.98 -10.28 -1.77
N LYS A 76 -5.76 -9.80 -2.75
CA LYS A 76 -5.33 -8.80 -3.72
C LYS A 76 -4.88 -7.47 -3.08
N ALA A 77 -5.41 -7.11 -1.91
CA ALA A 77 -5.07 -5.86 -1.23
C ALA A 77 -3.58 -5.77 -0.83
N PHE A 78 -2.92 -6.92 -0.62
CA PHE A 78 -1.49 -6.97 -0.29
C PHE A 78 -0.56 -6.72 -1.49
N PHE A 79 -1.09 -6.74 -2.71
CA PHE A 79 -0.35 -6.55 -3.96
C PHE A 79 -0.46 -5.12 -4.51
N SER A 80 -0.75 -4.14 -3.64
CA SER A 80 -0.78 -2.74 -4.04
C SER A 80 0.55 -2.35 -4.69
N VAL A 81 0.49 -1.61 -5.81
CA VAL A 81 1.65 -1.09 -6.54
C VAL A 81 2.47 -0.22 -5.59
N GLY A 82 3.41 -0.84 -4.89
CA GLY A 82 4.51 -0.15 -4.26
C GLY A 82 5.27 0.51 -5.39
N LEU A 83 5.41 1.83 -5.34
CA LEU A 83 6.46 2.49 -6.09
C LEU A 83 7.75 1.82 -5.65
N GLN A 84 8.40 1.11 -6.56
CA GLN A 84 9.74 0.59 -6.37
C GLN A 84 10.62 1.76 -5.90
N GLN A 85 10.95 1.78 -4.61
CA GLN A 85 12.11 2.51 -4.14
C GLN A 85 13.28 1.55 -4.28
N ASP A 86 14.24 1.97 -5.07
CA ASP A 86 15.43 1.24 -5.50
C ASP A 86 16.49 1.12 -4.40
N ASN A 87 16.08 1.00 -3.12
CA ASN A 87 17.01 0.83 -2.00
C ASN A 87 16.42 -0.10 -0.95
N ASP A 88 17.27 -1.05 -0.57
CA ASP A 88 17.05 -2.28 0.22
C ASP A 88 16.64 -2.08 1.69
N ASP A 89 15.84 -1.06 2.04
CA ASP A 89 15.50 -0.83 3.45
C ASP A 89 14.11 -0.23 3.77
N GLY A 90 13.18 -0.18 2.81
CA GLY A 90 11.87 0.35 3.17
C GLY A 90 10.88 0.48 2.04
N ALA A 91 10.36 -0.65 1.54
CA ALA A 91 9.16 -0.65 0.72
C ALA A 91 7.96 -0.18 1.56
N THR A 92 7.81 1.14 1.74
CA THR A 92 6.66 1.74 2.40
C THR A 92 5.50 1.68 1.43
N SER A 93 4.42 1.00 1.81
CA SER A 93 3.22 0.87 0.99
C SER A 93 2.62 2.23 0.64
N ALA A 94 2.00 2.34 -0.54
CA ALA A 94 1.34 3.56 -1.00
C ALA A 94 0.27 4.06 0.00
N ALA A 95 -0.36 3.15 0.75
CA ALA A 95 -1.29 3.49 1.83
C ALA A 95 -0.59 4.19 3.00
N SER A 96 0.55 3.68 3.46
CA SER A 96 1.33 4.29 4.54
C SER A 96 1.91 5.65 4.14
N ILE A 97 2.32 5.82 2.87
CA ILE A 97 2.76 7.12 2.34
C ILE A 97 1.60 8.13 2.35
N LYS A 98 0.40 7.75 1.88
CA LYS A 98 -0.79 8.61 1.92
C LYS A 98 -1.13 9.05 3.35
N PHE A 99 -1.10 8.12 4.30
CA PHE A 99 -1.35 8.42 5.71
C PHE A 99 -0.33 9.40 6.28
N LYS A 100 0.97 9.21 5.99
CA LYS A 100 2.03 10.15 6.40
C LYS A 100 1.83 11.54 5.81
N ILE A 101 1.52 11.64 4.51
CA ILE A 101 1.25 12.93 3.85
C ILE A 101 0.07 13.64 4.53
N LYS A 102 -1.01 12.91 4.82
CA LYS A 102 -2.18 13.47 5.51
C LYS A 102 -1.80 14.00 6.90
N LYS A 103 -1.07 13.21 7.70
CA LYS A 103 -0.63 13.61 9.05
C LYS A 103 0.28 14.84 9.03
N LEU A 104 1.20 14.92 8.06
CA LEU A 104 2.08 16.09 7.89
C LEU A 104 1.28 17.37 7.58
N ILE A 105 0.20 17.24 6.80
CA ILE A 105 -0.67 18.38 6.45
C ILE A 105 -1.60 18.74 7.61
N GLU A 106 -2.06 17.78 8.41
CA GLU A 106 -2.88 18.06 9.61
C GLU A 106 -2.14 18.85 10.69
N VAL A 107 -0.81 18.67 10.79
CA VAL A 107 0.04 19.35 11.79
C VAL A 107 0.63 20.66 11.24
N GLU A 108 0.24 21.08 10.02
CA GLU A 108 0.79 22.29 9.42
C GLU A 108 0.35 23.58 10.14
N LYS A 109 1.24 24.57 10.21
CA LYS A 109 0.89 25.91 10.69
C LYS A 109 0.04 26.62 9.64
N LEU A 110 -1.12 27.16 10.03
CA LEU A 110 -2.03 27.85 9.12
C LEU A 110 -1.38 29.06 8.42
N SER A 111 -0.41 29.71 9.07
CA SER A 111 0.36 30.83 8.51
C SER A 111 1.34 30.43 7.41
N ASN A 112 1.78 29.18 7.37
CA ASN A 112 2.70 28.68 6.35
C ASN A 112 2.38 27.23 5.95
N PRO A 113 1.42 27.03 5.02
CA PRO A 113 1.06 25.70 4.55
C PRO A 113 2.25 24.99 3.90
N VAL A 114 2.44 23.71 4.22
CA VAL A 114 3.57 22.92 3.73
C VAL A 114 3.41 22.68 2.23
N SER A 115 4.43 23.05 1.45
CA SER A 115 4.45 22.84 0.01
C SER A 115 4.67 21.37 -0.35
N ASP A 116 4.25 20.97 -1.55
CA ASP A 116 4.50 19.61 -2.05
C ASP A 116 6.01 19.31 -2.11
N ASP A 117 6.87 20.33 -2.31
CA ASP A 117 8.33 20.20 -2.29
C ASP A 117 8.88 19.98 -0.87
N ALA A 118 8.35 20.69 0.14
CA ALA A 118 8.75 20.49 1.53
C ALA A 118 8.33 19.10 2.06
N ILE A 119 7.19 18.56 1.60
CA ILE A 119 6.79 17.19 1.93
C ILE A 119 7.77 16.17 1.33
N VAL A 120 8.27 16.40 0.12
CA VAL A 120 9.30 15.54 -0.49
C VAL A 120 10.59 15.55 0.35
N GLU A 121 11.05 16.72 0.79
CA GLU A 121 12.26 16.81 1.62
C GLU A 121 12.10 16.12 2.98
N ILE A 122 10.95 16.28 3.63
CA ILE A 122 10.66 15.62 4.91
C ILE A 122 10.65 14.09 4.73
N LEU A 123 9.97 13.60 3.69
CA LEU A 123 9.94 12.17 3.39
C LEU A 123 11.32 11.62 3.02
N ALA A 124 12.14 12.40 2.30
CA ALA A 124 13.50 12.01 1.96
C ALA A 124 14.39 11.84 3.21
N LYS A 125 14.20 12.68 4.24
CA LYS A 125 14.88 12.52 5.55
C LYS A 125 14.46 11.26 6.29
N GLU A 126 13.26 10.75 6.04
CA GLU A 126 12.75 9.49 6.57
C GLU A 126 13.13 8.26 5.70
N GLY A 127 13.98 8.44 4.68
CA GLY A 127 14.37 7.37 3.75
C GLY A 127 13.38 7.10 2.61
N ILE A 128 12.33 7.92 2.48
CA ILE A 128 11.29 7.78 1.46
C ILE A 128 11.54 8.80 0.33
N VAL A 129 12.16 8.34 -0.75
CA VAL A 129 12.46 9.14 -1.95
C VAL A 129 11.25 9.09 -2.88
N LEU A 130 10.56 10.23 -3.02
CA LEU A 130 9.39 10.38 -3.88
C LEU A 130 9.52 11.61 -4.77
N ALA A 131 9.06 11.50 -6.01
CA ALA A 131 8.93 12.66 -6.88
C ALA A 131 7.76 13.56 -6.42
N ARG A 132 7.93 14.89 -6.56
CA ARG A 132 6.87 15.88 -6.29
C ARG A 132 5.54 15.56 -6.96
N ARG A 133 5.57 15.06 -8.21
CA ARG A 133 4.38 14.66 -8.98
C ARG A 133 3.60 13.54 -8.29
N THR A 134 4.31 12.61 -7.64
CA THR A 134 3.73 11.50 -6.88
C THR A 134 3.05 11.99 -5.61
N VAL A 135 3.70 12.90 -4.88
CA VAL A 135 3.11 13.56 -3.70
C VAL A 135 1.83 14.32 -4.09
N ALA A 136 1.87 15.09 -5.17
CA ALA A 136 0.69 15.81 -5.68
C ALA A 136 -0.45 14.86 -6.09
N LYS A 137 -0.14 13.71 -6.70
CA LYS A 137 -1.12 12.68 -7.05
C LYS A 137 -1.78 12.11 -5.79
N TYR A 138 -1.00 11.75 -4.77
CA TYR A 138 -1.53 11.21 -3.52
C TYR A 138 -2.33 12.24 -2.73
N ARG A 139 -1.89 13.50 -2.70
CA ARG A 139 -2.63 14.61 -2.10
C ARG A 139 -4.02 14.79 -2.74
N LYS A 140 -4.11 14.71 -4.07
CA LYS A 140 -5.39 14.77 -4.80
C LYS A 140 -6.31 13.60 -4.47
N MET A 141 -5.76 12.39 -4.30
CA MET A 141 -6.55 11.21 -3.92
C MET A 141 -7.16 11.34 -2.53
N GLU A 142 -6.47 12.01 -1.60
CA GLU A 142 -6.98 12.31 -0.25
C GLU A 142 -7.85 13.58 -0.19
N ASN A 143 -8.23 14.13 -1.35
CA ASN A 143 -9.04 15.34 -1.50
C ASN A 143 -8.46 16.61 -0.82
N ILE A 144 -7.14 16.67 -0.70
CA ILE A 144 -6.45 17.80 -0.07
C ILE A 144 -6.08 18.85 -1.14
N PRO A 145 -6.45 20.14 -0.97
CA PRO A 145 -6.11 21.21 -1.91
C PRO A 145 -4.62 21.57 -1.88
N SER A 146 -4.13 22.26 -2.92
CA SER A 146 -2.71 22.63 -3.02
C SER A 146 -2.30 23.60 -1.92
N SER A 147 -1.02 23.65 -1.58
CA SER A 147 -0.50 24.60 -0.59
C SER A 147 -0.89 26.05 -0.93
N PHE A 148 -0.90 26.41 -2.21
CA PHE A 148 -1.36 27.72 -2.69
C PHE A 148 -2.85 27.95 -2.41
N ALA A 149 -3.70 26.96 -2.68
CA ALA A 149 -5.13 27.05 -2.39
C ALA A 149 -5.42 27.08 -0.88
N ARG A 150 -4.64 26.34 -0.07
CA ARG A 150 -4.71 26.37 1.41
C ARG A 150 -4.28 27.73 1.96
N LYS A 151 -3.19 28.30 1.44
CA LYS A 151 -2.73 29.65 1.80
C LYS A 151 -3.80 30.69 1.49
N ARG A 152 -4.38 30.66 0.29
CA ARG A 152 -5.46 31.58 -0.11
C ARG A 152 -6.70 31.41 0.78
N ARG A 153 -7.07 30.18 1.13
CA ARG A 153 -8.18 29.91 2.06
C ARG A 153 -7.92 30.48 3.46
N ASN A 154 -6.72 30.33 3.99
CA ASN A 154 -6.38 30.81 5.33
C ASN A 154 -6.34 32.34 5.41
N VAL A 155 -5.87 33.01 4.36
CA VAL A 155 -5.93 34.48 4.22
C VAL A 155 -7.38 34.97 4.16
N ILE A 156 -8.24 34.30 3.37
CA ILE A 156 -9.66 34.66 3.27
C ILE A 156 -10.42 34.40 4.58
N ALA A 157 -10.01 33.37 5.34
CA ALA A 157 -10.60 33.03 6.62
C ALA A 157 -10.10 33.89 7.80
N GLY A 158 -9.19 34.84 7.56
CA GLY A 158 -8.69 35.76 8.59
C GLY A 158 -7.81 35.10 9.67
N VAL A 159 -7.25 33.92 9.38
CA VAL A 159 -6.42 33.14 10.33
C VAL A 159 -4.93 33.44 10.18
N VAL A 160 -4.56 34.29 9.21
CA VAL A 160 -3.19 34.75 8.92
C VAL A 160 -3.22 36.23 8.62
#